data_AF-A0A4Q6DRE7-F1
#
_entry.id   AF-A0A4Q6DRE7-F1
#
_cell.length_a   1.000
_cell.length_b   1.000
_cell.length_c   1.000
_cell.angle_alpha   90.00
_cell.angle_beta   90.00
_cell.angle_gamma   90.00
#
_symmetry.space_group_name_H-M   'P 1'
#
loop_
_entity.id
_entity.type
_entity.pdbx_description
1 polymer ?
#
loop_
_entity_poly.entity_id
_entity_poly.type
_entity_poly.pdbx_seq_one_letter_code
_entity_poly.pdbx_strand_id
1 'polypeptide(L)'
;MSLIIDVHARQILDSRGNPTIEVDVLTENGALGRAAVPSGASTGMHEAVELRDGDKSTYLGKGVLKAVANVNDKIAVELKGVDVFEQNIIDKIMIDLDGTENKGNLGANAILGVSLAVAKAAAQESRQPLYRYIGGVNANTLPIPMMN
;
A
#
# COMPACT_ATOMS: atom_id res chain seq x y z
N MET A 1 -20.08 -2.98 -7.76
CA MET A 1 -18.93 -3.12 -8.66
C MET A 1 -18.37 -1.74 -8.90
N SER A 2 -17.11 -1.53 -8.57
CA SER A 2 -16.38 -0.31 -8.94
C SER A 2 -14.96 -0.71 -9.31
N LEU A 3 -14.63 -0.57 -10.59
CA LEU A 3 -13.34 -1.00 -11.12
C LEU A 3 -12.22 -0.03 -10.78
N ILE A 4 -11.03 -0.57 -10.51
CA ILE A 4 -9.78 0.19 -10.42
C ILE A 4 -9.40 0.67 -11.82
N ILE A 5 -9.27 1.99 -12.00
CA ILE A 5 -8.89 2.58 -13.29
C ILE A 5 -7.46 3.12 -13.31
N ASP A 6 -6.92 3.49 -12.14
CA ASP A 6 -5.56 4.00 -12.00
C ASP A 6 -4.97 3.65 -10.62
N VAL A 7 -3.67 3.37 -10.63
CA VAL A 7 -2.85 3.14 -9.42
C VAL A 7 -1.55 3.90 -9.62
N HIS A 8 -1.27 4.84 -8.72
CA HIS A 8 -0.13 5.73 -8.86
C HIS A 8 0.62 5.89 -7.54
N ALA A 9 1.92 5.66 -7.58
CA ALA A 9 2.83 5.84 -6.46
C ALA A 9 3.76 7.03 -6.64
N ARG A 10 4.14 7.61 -5.50
CA ARG A 10 5.14 8.67 -5.39
C ARG A 10 6.00 8.49 -4.15
N GLN A 11 7.20 9.05 -4.19
CA GLN A 11 8.07 9.16 -3.03
C GLN A 11 7.69 10.39 -2.20
N ILE A 12 7.48 10.19 -0.90
CA ILE A 12 7.27 11.25 0.11
C ILE A 12 8.27 11.07 1.26
N LEU A 13 8.16 11.87 2.33
CA LEU A 13 9.00 11.74 3.53
C LEU A 13 8.20 11.22 4.74
N ASP A 14 8.81 10.33 5.51
CA ASP A 14 8.31 9.88 6.81
C ASP A 14 8.55 10.93 7.92
N SER A 15 8.06 10.67 9.13
CA SER A 15 8.21 11.55 10.29
C SER A 15 9.66 11.79 10.74
N ARG A 16 10.62 11.00 10.23
CA ARG A 16 12.06 11.11 10.49
C ARG A 16 12.81 11.75 9.31
N GLY A 17 12.09 12.22 8.29
CA GLY A 17 12.67 12.81 7.08
C GLY A 17 13.33 11.79 6.15
N ASN A 18 13.05 10.49 6.29
CA ASN A 18 13.51 9.48 5.34
C ASN A 18 12.46 9.28 4.23
N PRO A 19 12.86 8.94 3.00
CA PRO A 19 11.91 8.61 1.96
C PRO A 19 10.96 7.46 2.37
N THR A 20 9.72 7.54 1.95
CA THR A 20 8.75 6.43 1.97
C THR A 20 7.81 6.54 0.77
N ILE A 21 7.00 5.51 0.53
CA ILE A 21 6.07 5.45 -0.60
C ILE A 21 4.67 5.88 -0.16
N GLU A 22 4.02 6.66 -1.02
CA GLU A 22 2.59 6.96 -0.98
C GLU A 22 1.94 6.45 -2.27
N VAL A 23 0.81 5.78 -2.15
CA VAL A 23 0.05 5.22 -3.26
C VAL A 23 -1.37 5.78 -3.27
N ASP A 24 -1.81 6.18 -4.46
CA ASP A 24 -3.18 6.53 -4.81
C ASP A 24 -3.81 5.42 -5.64
N VAL A 25 -5.07 5.10 -5.37
CA VAL A 25 -5.92 4.20 -6.17
C VAL A 25 -7.19 4.97 -6.52
N LEU A 26 -7.46 5.10 -7.82
CA LEU A 26 -8.66 5.75 -8.35
C LEU A 26 -9.58 4.70 -8.96
N THR A 27 -10.87 4.81 -8.65
CA THR A 27 -11.91 3.95 -9.20
C THR A 27 -12.70 4.61 -10.33
N GLU A 28 -13.45 3.83 -11.09
CA GLU A 28 -14.29 4.33 -12.19
C GLU A 28 -15.40 5.29 -11.74
N ASN A 29 -15.88 5.18 -10.50
CA ASN A 29 -16.86 6.13 -9.95
C ASN A 29 -16.20 7.35 -9.29
N GLY A 30 -14.87 7.48 -9.37
CA GLY A 30 -14.11 8.63 -8.90
C GLY A 30 -13.72 8.63 -7.42
N ALA A 31 -13.84 7.50 -6.72
CA ALA A 31 -13.34 7.37 -5.36
C ALA A 31 -11.81 7.27 -5.37
N LEU A 32 -11.16 7.95 -4.41
CA LEU A 32 -9.70 8.05 -4.31
C LEU A 32 -9.22 7.56 -2.95
N GLY A 33 -8.61 6.38 -2.93
CA GLY A 33 -7.90 5.86 -1.78
C GLY A 33 -6.44 6.27 -1.80
N ARG A 34 -5.92 6.81 -0.69
CA ARG A 34 -4.51 7.21 -0.54
C ARG A 34 -3.88 6.59 0.70
N ALA A 35 -2.72 5.97 0.57
CA ALA A 35 -1.98 5.40 1.69
C ALA A 35 -0.49 5.70 1.62
N ALA A 36 0.05 6.25 2.70
CA ALA A 36 1.47 6.35 2.97
C ALA A 36 1.90 5.17 3.84
N VAL A 37 3.03 4.55 3.51
CA VAL A 37 3.52 3.37 4.23
C VAL A 37 4.50 3.78 5.33
N PRO A 38 4.32 3.33 6.58
CA PRO A 38 5.30 3.58 7.64
C PRO A 38 6.58 2.76 7.39
N SER A 39 7.72 3.29 7.83
CA SER A 39 8.97 2.55 7.86
C SER A 39 9.40 2.27 9.30
N GLY A 40 9.47 0.98 9.66
CA GLY A 40 9.97 0.53 10.96
C GLY A 40 11.49 0.54 11.02
N ALA A 41 12.05 0.60 12.23
CA ALA A 41 13.48 0.33 12.46
C ALA A 41 13.77 -1.17 12.68
N SER A 42 12.75 -1.96 13.01
CA SER A 42 12.86 -3.42 13.14
C SER A 42 13.03 -4.04 11.76
N THR A 43 14.03 -4.92 11.64
CA THR A 43 14.33 -5.71 10.44
C THR A 43 14.49 -7.15 10.88
N GLY A 44 13.44 -7.70 11.50
CA GLY A 44 13.43 -9.11 11.86
C GLY A 44 13.78 -9.95 10.62
N MET A 45 14.69 -10.91 10.75
CA MET A 45 15.20 -11.70 9.62
C MET A 45 14.11 -12.49 8.87
N HIS A 46 12.91 -12.63 9.45
CA HIS A 46 11.75 -13.30 8.88
C HIS A 46 10.62 -12.33 8.49
N GLU A 47 10.87 -11.02 8.51
CA GLU A 47 9.88 -10.00 8.14
C GLU A 47 9.84 -9.78 6.62
N ALA A 48 8.72 -9.24 6.15
CA ALA A 48 8.60 -8.78 4.77
C ALA A 48 9.56 -7.61 4.52
N VAL A 49 10.19 -7.58 3.35
CA VAL A 49 11.32 -6.68 3.08
C VAL A 49 10.85 -5.38 2.45
N GLU A 50 11.12 -4.27 3.13
CA GLU A 50 11.00 -2.93 2.53
C GLU A 50 12.06 -2.74 1.44
N LEU A 51 11.64 -2.37 0.22
CA LEU A 51 12.56 -2.13 -0.88
C LEU A 51 13.09 -0.69 -0.85
N ARG A 52 14.43 -0.57 -0.79
CA ARG A 52 15.18 0.68 -0.82
C ARG A 52 16.11 0.74 -2.03
N ASP A 53 16.45 1.94 -2.46
CA ASP A 53 17.24 2.18 -3.68
C ASP A 53 18.70 1.78 -3.51
N GLY A 54 19.29 2.03 -2.33
CA GLY A 54 20.70 1.76 -2.03
C GLY A 54 21.69 2.77 -2.62
N ASP A 55 21.21 3.78 -3.34
CA ASP A 55 22.05 4.86 -3.87
C ASP A 55 22.48 5.84 -2.76
N LYS A 56 23.72 5.71 -2.29
CA LYS A 56 24.27 6.55 -1.21
C LYS A 56 24.30 8.04 -1.53
N SER A 57 24.26 8.43 -2.80
CA SER A 57 24.24 9.85 -3.20
C SER A 57 22.89 10.52 -2.94
N THR A 58 21.81 9.73 -2.82
CA THR A 58 20.44 10.19 -2.66
C THR A 58 19.86 9.68 -1.34
N TYR A 59 19.55 10.58 -0.40
CA TYR A 59 19.01 10.23 0.93
C TYR A 59 19.81 9.13 1.66
N LEU A 60 21.15 9.10 1.51
CA LEU A 60 22.03 8.11 2.11
C LEU A 60 21.67 6.65 1.76
N GLY A 61 21.10 6.40 0.57
CA GLY A 61 20.67 5.07 0.12
C GLY A 61 19.24 4.70 0.52
N LYS A 62 18.52 5.60 1.19
CA LYS A 62 17.17 5.34 1.70
C LYS A 62 16.05 5.73 0.72
N GLY A 63 16.37 6.10 -0.52
CA GLY A 63 15.35 6.30 -1.57
C GLY A 63 14.45 5.08 -1.75
N VAL A 64 13.25 5.28 -2.29
CA VAL A 64 12.25 4.24 -2.57
C VAL A 64 11.76 4.27 -4.02
N LEU A 65 12.52 4.86 -4.94
CA LEU A 65 12.14 5.00 -6.34
C LEU A 65 11.94 3.64 -7.04
N LYS A 66 12.69 2.60 -6.65
CA LYS A 66 12.46 1.24 -7.13
C LYS A 66 11.09 0.70 -6.74
N ALA A 67 10.66 0.93 -5.50
CA ALA A 67 9.33 0.54 -5.03
C ALA A 67 8.23 1.34 -5.75
N VAL A 68 8.44 2.64 -5.95
CA VAL A 68 7.54 3.50 -6.73
C VAL A 68 7.39 3.00 -8.17
N ALA A 69 8.49 2.66 -8.84
CA ALA A 69 8.46 2.10 -10.19
C ALA A 69 7.74 0.74 -10.22
N ASN A 70 7.98 -0.14 -9.25
CA ASN A 70 7.26 -1.41 -9.15
C ASN A 70 5.73 -1.22 -9.05
N VAL A 71 5.26 -0.18 -8.33
CA VAL A 71 3.83 0.14 -8.31
C VAL A 71 3.35 0.63 -9.67
N ASN A 72 4.00 1.67 -10.22
CA ASN A 72 3.53 2.34 -11.43
C ASN A 72 3.61 1.48 -12.70
N ASP A 73 4.62 0.61 -12.79
CA ASP A 73 4.93 -0.11 -14.02
C ASP A 73 4.45 -1.57 -14.01
N LYS A 74 4.30 -2.18 -12.82
CA LYS A 74 3.90 -3.59 -12.68
C LYS A 74 2.55 -3.74 -12.01
N ILE A 75 2.42 -3.27 -10.77
CA ILE A 75 1.19 -3.48 -9.98
C ILE A 75 0.00 -2.74 -10.62
N ALA A 76 0.21 -1.52 -11.12
CA ALA A 76 -0.84 -0.74 -11.77
C ALA A 76 -1.41 -1.43 -13.02
N VAL A 77 -0.55 -2.10 -13.80
CA VAL A 77 -0.98 -2.84 -15.00
C VAL A 77 -1.83 -4.04 -14.60
N GLU A 78 -1.40 -4.80 -13.60
CA GLU A 78 -2.06 -6.05 -13.19
C GLU A 78 -3.40 -5.81 -12.49
N LEU A 79 -3.54 -4.71 -11.74
CA LEU A 79 -4.77 -4.42 -10.98
C LEU A 79 -5.81 -3.62 -11.77
N LYS A 80 -5.47 -3.12 -12.96
CA LYS A 80 -6.40 -2.35 -13.76
C LYS A 80 -7.60 -3.20 -14.19
N GLY A 81 -8.81 -2.72 -13.89
CA GLY A 81 -10.05 -3.42 -14.20
C GLY A 81 -10.46 -4.49 -13.18
N VAL A 82 -9.72 -4.63 -12.07
CA VAL A 82 -10.16 -5.47 -10.93
C VAL A 82 -11.18 -4.69 -10.10
N ASP A 83 -12.21 -5.36 -9.58
CA ASP A 83 -13.20 -4.72 -8.69
C ASP A 83 -12.55 -4.36 -7.35
N VAL A 84 -12.65 -3.10 -6.95
CA VAL A 84 -12.02 -2.55 -5.74
C VAL A 84 -12.51 -3.21 -4.45
N PHE A 85 -13.68 -3.86 -4.48
CA PHE A 85 -14.24 -4.59 -3.34
C PHE A 85 -13.60 -5.97 -3.11
N GLU A 86 -12.83 -6.49 -4.07
CA GLU A 86 -12.21 -7.82 -4.01
C GLU A 86 -10.83 -7.79 -3.32
N GLN A 87 -10.78 -7.29 -2.08
CA GLN A 87 -9.54 -7.08 -1.33
C GLN A 87 -8.64 -8.32 -1.30
N ASN A 88 -9.20 -9.50 -1.00
CA ASN A 88 -8.45 -10.75 -0.93
C ASN A 88 -7.84 -11.16 -2.30
N ILE A 89 -8.56 -10.88 -3.39
CA ILE A 89 -8.08 -11.19 -4.74
C ILE A 89 -6.95 -10.25 -5.11
N ILE A 90 -7.13 -8.94 -4.84
CA ILE A 90 -6.12 -7.91 -5.10
C ILE A 90 -4.83 -8.20 -4.32
N ASP A 91 -4.94 -8.51 -3.02
CA ASP A 91 -3.77 -8.85 -2.19
C ASP A 91 -3.09 -10.12 -2.69
N LYS A 92 -3.86 -11.13 -3.12
CA LYS A 92 -3.32 -12.35 -3.71
C LYS A 92 -2.60 -12.10 -5.04
N ILE A 93 -3.19 -11.32 -5.94
CA ILE A 93 -2.56 -10.92 -7.21
C ILE A 93 -1.18 -10.30 -6.94
N MET A 94 -1.08 -9.37 -5.99
CA MET A 94 0.21 -8.74 -5.67
C MET A 94 1.22 -9.70 -5.05
N ILE A 95 0.78 -10.64 -4.21
CA ILE A 95 1.65 -11.68 -3.63
C ILE A 95 2.17 -12.61 -4.74
N ASP A 96 1.28 -13.07 -5.62
CA ASP A 96 1.61 -13.98 -6.72
C ASP A 96 2.52 -13.27 -7.74
N LEU A 97 2.28 -11.98 -8.00
CA LEU A 97 3.12 -11.13 -8.87
C LEU A 97 4.53 -10.90 -8.31
N ASP A 98 4.68 -10.81 -7.00
CA ASP A 98 6.01 -10.73 -6.37
C ASP A 98 6.75 -12.07 -6.50
N GLY A 99 6.05 -13.17 -6.20
CA GLY A 99 6.59 -14.52 -6.32
C GLY A 99 7.62 -14.90 -5.24
N THR A 100 7.87 -14.03 -4.25
CA THR A 100 8.76 -14.32 -3.11
C THR A 100 7.98 -14.40 -1.81
N GLU A 101 8.44 -15.24 -0.88
CA GLU A 101 7.80 -15.39 0.44
C GLU A 101 7.85 -14.10 1.27
N ASN A 102 8.92 -13.29 1.08
CA ASN A 102 9.20 -12.09 1.87
C ASN A 102 8.86 -10.77 1.16
N LYS A 103 8.20 -10.83 0.00
CA LYS A 103 7.82 -9.64 -0.81
C LYS A 103 9.03 -8.82 -1.28
N GLY A 104 10.16 -9.48 -1.53
CA GLY A 104 11.43 -8.85 -1.85
C GLY A 104 11.54 -8.34 -3.29
N ASN A 105 10.77 -8.87 -4.25
CA ASN A 105 10.87 -8.46 -5.66
C ASN A 105 10.14 -7.14 -5.93
N LEU A 106 8.91 -7.00 -5.42
CA LEU A 106 8.15 -5.75 -5.56
C LEU A 106 8.44 -4.78 -4.42
N GLY A 107 8.75 -5.31 -3.24
CA GLY A 107 8.90 -4.56 -2.00
C GLY A 107 7.62 -4.61 -1.18
N ALA A 108 7.73 -5.00 0.09
CA ALA A 108 6.61 -5.03 1.02
C ALA A 108 5.93 -3.66 1.17
N ASN A 109 6.71 -2.58 1.05
CA ASN A 109 6.22 -1.21 1.02
C ASN A 109 5.38 -0.89 -0.21
N ALA A 110 5.73 -1.40 -1.40
CA ALA A 110 4.90 -1.25 -2.59
C ALA A 110 3.54 -1.97 -2.43
N ILE A 111 3.57 -3.25 -2.03
CA ILE A 111 2.38 -4.08 -1.87
C ILE A 111 1.45 -3.51 -0.80
N LEU A 112 1.99 -3.16 0.37
CA LEU A 112 1.18 -2.63 1.47
C LEU A 112 0.57 -1.26 1.12
N GLY A 113 1.30 -0.41 0.40
CA GLY A 113 0.78 0.89 -0.04
C GLY A 113 -0.45 0.75 -0.93
N VAL A 114 -0.37 -0.12 -1.94
CA VAL A 114 -1.50 -0.42 -2.83
C VAL A 114 -2.65 -1.07 -2.07
N SER A 115 -2.38 -2.11 -1.25
CA SER A 115 -3.38 -2.83 -0.46
C SER A 115 -4.23 -1.90 0.42
N LEU A 116 -3.58 -0.97 1.14
CA LEU A 116 -4.26 0.00 1.99
C LEU A 116 -4.99 1.09 1.19
N ALA A 117 -4.44 1.52 0.05
CA ALA A 117 -5.08 2.48 -0.83
C ALA A 117 -6.38 1.91 -1.43
N VAL A 118 -6.36 0.65 -1.87
CA VAL A 118 -7.56 -0.08 -2.34
C VAL A 118 -8.64 -0.12 -1.26
N ALA A 119 -8.31 -0.54 -0.04
CA ALA A 119 -9.28 -0.60 1.06
C ALA A 119 -9.91 0.78 1.34
N LYS A 120 -9.13 1.86 1.25
CA LYS A 120 -9.64 3.23 1.41
C LYS A 120 -10.53 3.67 0.26
N ALA A 121 -10.18 3.31 -0.99
CA ALA A 121 -10.99 3.61 -2.15
C ALA A 121 -12.36 2.89 -2.07
N ALA A 122 -12.36 1.60 -1.71
CA ALA A 122 -13.57 0.82 -1.54
C ALA A 122 -14.45 1.30 -0.36
N ALA A 123 -13.83 1.74 0.74
CA ALA A 123 -14.55 2.38 1.84
C ALA A 123 -15.24 3.67 1.39
N GLN A 124 -14.58 4.48 0.54
CA GLN A 124 -15.19 5.67 -0.04
C GLN A 124 -16.33 5.35 -1.00
N GLU A 125 -16.17 4.36 -1.87
CA GLU A 125 -17.22 3.86 -2.78
C GLU A 125 -18.49 3.44 -2.03
N SER A 126 -18.31 2.69 -0.95
CA SER A 126 -19.40 2.22 -0.09
C SER A 126 -19.92 3.30 0.88
N ARG A 127 -19.32 4.50 0.89
CA ARG A 127 -19.60 5.61 1.80
C ARG A 127 -19.53 5.20 3.27
N GLN A 128 -18.56 4.34 3.59
CA GLN A 128 -18.32 3.85 4.93
C GLN A 128 -17.03 4.46 5.48
N PRO A 129 -17.00 4.81 6.78
CA PRO A 129 -15.73 4.98 7.47
C PRO A 129 -14.87 3.72 7.34
N LEU A 130 -13.55 3.87 7.18
CA LEU A 130 -12.64 2.74 6.93
C LEU A 130 -12.76 1.62 7.98
N TYR A 131 -12.89 1.96 9.27
CA TYR A 131 -13.03 0.96 10.34
C TYR A 131 -14.28 0.08 10.16
N ARG A 132 -15.35 0.66 9.61
CA ARG A 132 -16.62 -0.04 9.38
C ARG A 132 -16.58 -0.86 8.10
N TYR A 133 -15.89 -0.36 7.07
CA TYR A 133 -15.61 -1.11 5.85
C TYR A 133 -14.81 -2.38 6.15
N ILE A 134 -13.75 -2.26 6.96
CA ILE A 134 -12.88 -3.39 7.31
C ILE A 134 -13.55 -4.34 8.32
N GLY A 135 -14.09 -3.80 9.42
CA GLY A 135 -14.54 -4.61 10.56
C GLY A 135 -16.04 -4.91 10.59
N GLY A 136 -16.81 -4.43 9.61
CA GLY A 136 -18.25 -4.64 9.51
C GLY A 136 -19.06 -3.93 10.60
N VAL A 137 -20.29 -4.41 10.82
CA VAL A 137 -21.28 -3.75 11.69
C VAL A 137 -20.89 -3.72 13.17
N ASN A 138 -20.01 -4.63 13.61
CA ASN A 138 -19.58 -4.75 15.00
C ASN A 138 -18.25 -4.05 15.30
N ALA A 139 -17.70 -3.30 14.35
CA ALA A 139 -16.48 -2.51 14.55
C ALA A 139 -16.75 -1.27 15.43
N ASN A 140 -16.82 -1.45 16.75
CA ASN A 140 -17.21 -0.42 17.71
C ASN A 140 -16.34 -0.34 18.97
N THR A 141 -15.33 -1.21 19.11
CA THR A 141 -14.45 -1.23 20.27
C THR A 141 -13.30 -0.25 20.08
N LEU A 142 -13.16 0.71 21.01
CA LEU A 142 -12.01 1.63 21.05
C LEU A 142 -10.87 1.02 21.88
N PRO A 143 -9.61 1.08 21.41
CA PRO A 143 -8.47 0.57 22.17
C PRO A 143 -8.10 1.51 23.32
N ILE A 144 -7.58 0.93 24.42
CA ILE A 144 -6.92 1.70 25.48
C ILE A 144 -5.50 2.04 25.00
N PRO A 145 -5.10 3.32 24.95
CA PRO A 145 -3.77 3.70 24.46
C PRO A 145 -2.67 3.31 25.45
N MET A 146 -1.60 2.67 24.95
CA MET A 146 -0.34 2.50 25.67
C MET A 146 0.59 3.66 25.29
N MET A 147 0.74 4.64 26.18
CA MET A 147 1.52 5.87 25.94
C MET A 147 2.99 5.65 26.34
N ASN A 148 3.91 5.85 25.38
CA ASN A 148 5.37 5.78 25.58
C ASN A 148 5.92 7.05 26.24
#